data_AF-A0A919SVK1-F1
#
_entry.id   AF-A0A919SVK1-F1
#
_cell.length_a   1.000
_cell.length_b   1.000
_cell.length_c   1.000
_cell.angle_alpha   90.00
_cell.angle_beta   90.00
_cell.angle_gamma   90.00
#
_symmetry.space_group_name_H-M   'P 1'
#
loop_
_entity.id
_entity.type
_entity.pdbx_description
1 polymer ?
#
loop_
_entity_poly.entity_id
_entity_poly.type
_entity_poly.pdbx_seq_one_letter_code
_entity_poly.pdbx_strand_id
1 'polypeptide(L)' 'MHALRQFDASSLLDAGESIKALSEYLGHASPGFTLRYYTHLMPASEGRTRKAIDDLFRPKEGPDGLATA' A
#
# COMPACT_ATOMS: atom_id res chain seq x y z
N MET A 1 -15.80 -4.75 23.02
CA MET A 1 -15.65 -5.21 21.62
C MET A 1 -15.08 -4.09 20.74
N HIS A 2 -13.89 -3.57 21.05
CA HIS A 2 -13.23 -2.52 20.25
C HIS A 2 -11.77 -2.88 19.95
N ALA A 3 -11.07 -3.50 20.90
CA ALA A 3 -9.68 -3.95 20.73
C ALA A 3 -9.49 -4.93 19.56
N LEU A 4 -10.35 -5.94 19.40
CA LEU A 4 -10.25 -6.90 18.30
C LEU A 4 -10.41 -6.21 16.93
N ARG A 5 -11.42 -5.33 16.81
CA ARG A 5 -11.69 -4.60 15.58
C ARG A 5 -10.57 -3.61 15.22
N GLN A 6 -9.88 -3.06 16.23
CA GLN A 6 -8.69 -2.22 16.04
C GLN A 6 -7.47 -3.06 15.64
N PHE A 7 -7.30 -4.25 16.22
CA PHE A 7 -6.24 -5.18 15.85
C PHE A 7 -6.39 -5.67 14.41
N ASP A 8 -7.59 -6.07 13.99
CA ASP A 8 -7.88 -6.50 12.63
C ASP A 8 -7.61 -5.36 11.62
N ALA A 9 -8.05 -4.14 11.93
CA ALA A 9 -7.79 -2.97 11.10
C ALA A 9 -6.30 -2.64 10.97
N SER A 10 -5.55 -2.73 12.07
CA SER A 10 -4.10 -2.51 12.04
C SER A 10 -3.36 -3.57 11.24
N SER A 11 -3.76 -4.84 11.37
CA SER A 11 -3.12 -5.96 10.67
C SER A 11 -3.37 -5.92 9.17
N LEU A 12 -4.58 -5.55 8.75
CA LEU A 12 -4.92 -5.39 7.33
C LEU A 12 -4.14 -4.23 6.69
N LEU A 13 -4.02 -3.09 7.38
CA LEU A 13 -3.27 -1.95 6.86
C LEU A 13 -1.77 -2.21 6.81
N ASP A 14 -1.21 -2.94 7.77
CA ASP A 14 0.19 -3.36 7.75
C ASP A 14 0.48 -4.32 6.59
N ALA A 15 -0.46 -5.22 6.28
CA ALA A 15 -0.41 -6.08 5.09
C ALA A 15 -0.53 -5.31 3.76
N GLY A 16 -0.82 -4.01 3.81
CA GLY A 16 -0.94 -3.14 2.64
C GLY A 16 -2.33 -3.10 2.01
N GLU A 17 -3.38 -3.51 2.73
CA GLU A 17 -4.73 -3.44 2.20
C GLU A 17 -5.25 -2.01 2.03
N SER A 18 -6.19 -1.87 1.10
CA SER A 18 -6.78 -0.56 0.81
C SER A 18 -7.75 -0.11 1.90
N ILE A 19 -7.75 1.19 2.19
CA ILE A 19 -8.71 1.82 3.12
C ILE A 19 -10.17 1.58 2.69
N LYS A 20 -10.41 1.44 1.38
CA LYS A 20 -11.73 1.09 0.84
C LYS A 20 -12.15 -0.32 1.26
N ALA A 21 -11.30 -1.32 1.03
CA ALA A 21 -11.56 -2.70 1.43
C ALA A 21 -11.74 -2.83 2.94
N LEU A 22 -10.91 -2.13 3.72
CA LEU A 22 -11.08 -2.06 5.18
C LEU A 22 -12.42 -1.42 5.56
N SER A 23 -12.82 -0.33 4.90
CA SER A 23 -14.10 0.33 5.17
C SER A 23 -15.29 -0.60 4.91
N GLU A 24 -15.25 -1.38 3.84
CA GLU A 24 -16.27 -2.36 3.50
C GLU A 24 -16.30 -3.53 4.50
N TYR A 25 -15.13 -4.07 4.86
CA TYR A 25 -14.99 -5.13 5.88
C TYR A 25 -15.54 -4.69 7.25
N LEU A 26 -15.29 -3.45 7.63
CA LEU A 26 -15.78 -2.86 8.87
C LEU A 26 -17.25 -2.43 8.79
N GLY A 27 -17.86 -2.37 7.61
CA GLY A 27 -19.22 -1.88 7.41
C GLY A 27 -19.37 -0.37 7.64
N HIS A 28 -18.29 0.40 7.45
CA HIS A 28 -18.34 1.86 7.52
C HIS A 28 -18.97 2.41 6.24
N ALA A 29 -20.02 3.22 6.40
CA ALA A 29 -20.75 3.84 5.30
C ALA A 29 -19.91 4.80 4.44
N SER A 30 -18.77 5.29 4.95
CA SER A 30 -17.84 6.08 4.16
C SER A 30 -16.38 5.68 4.40
N PRO A 31 -15.58 5.48 3.32
CA PRO A 31 -14.15 5.29 3.42
C PRO A 31 -13.42 6.47 4.08
N GLY A 32 -13.98 7.69 3.98
CA GLY A 32 -13.44 8.88 4.62
C GLY A 32 -13.43 8.83 6.15
N PHE A 33 -14.43 8.17 6.75
CA PHE A 33 -14.45 7.93 8.20
C PHE A 33 -13.32 6.98 8.62
N THR A 34 -13.16 5.87 7.89
CA THR A 34 -12.07 4.90 8.08
C THR A 34 -10.70 5.55 7.91
N LEU A 35 -10.53 6.40 6.88
CA LEU A 35 -9.29 7.11 6.61
C LEU A 35 -8.90 8.03 7.77
N ARG A 36 -9.83 8.87 8.25
CA ARG A 36 -9.56 9.76 9.39
C ARG A 36 -9.12 9.00 10.64
N TYR A 37 -9.71 7.83 10.87
CA TYR A 37 -9.42 7.04 12.07
C TYR A 37 -8.11 6.26 11.97
N TYR A 38 -7.73 5.78 10.78
CA TYR A 38 -6.61 4.86 10.60
C TYR A 38 -5.45 5.38 9.75
N THR A 39 -5.48 6.64 9.28
CA THR A 39 -4.38 7.27 8.53
C THR A 39 -3.01 7.13 9.23
N HIS A 40 -2.98 7.18 10.56
CA HIS A 40 -1.76 7.10 11.34
C HIS A 40 -1.13 5.69 11.38
N LEU A 41 -1.90 4.66 11.01
CA LEU A 41 -1.43 3.28 10.88
C LEU A 41 -0.88 2.99 9.48
N MET A 42 -1.10 3.88 8.51
CA MET A 42 -0.57 3.68 7.17
C MET A 42 0.96 3.85 7.23
N PRO A 43 1.73 2.78 6.95
CA PRO A 43 3.18 2.92 6.87
C PRO A 43 3.51 3.94 5.79
N ALA A 44 4.48 4.83 6.05
CA ALA A 44 4.88 5.87 5.11
C ALA A 44 5.19 5.23 3.74
N SER A 45 4.29 5.44 2.78
CA SER A 45 4.37 4.79 1.47
C SER A 45 5.51 5.31 0.61
N GLU A 46 6.15 6.43 0.98
CA GLU A 46 7.19 7.09 0.17
C GLU A 46 8.29 6.13 -0.29
N GLY A 47 8.83 5.30 0.60
CA GLY A 47 9.89 4.36 0.25
C GLY A 47 9.43 3.26 -0.70
N ARG A 48 8.20 2.74 -0.50
CA ARG A 48 7.62 1.68 -1.34
C ARG A 48 7.20 2.22 -2.72
N THR A 49 6.61 3.42 -2.76
CA THR A 49 6.23 4.12 -3.98
C THR A 49 7.46 4.49 -4.80
N ARG A 50 8.51 5.03 -4.17
CA ARG A 50 9.78 5.32 -4.85
C ARG A 50 10.37 4.06 -5.46
N LYS A 51 10.47 2.96 -4.68
CA LYS A 51 10.99 1.69 -5.19
C LYS A 51 10.16 1.15 -6.36
N ALA A 52 8.83 1.20 -6.29
CA ALA A 52 7.95 0.74 -7.36
C ALA A 52 8.12 1.57 -8.65
N ILE A 53 8.30 2.88 -8.52
CA ILE A 53 8.60 3.78 -9.64
C ILE A 53 9.99 3.45 -10.20
N ASP A 54 11.00 3.32 -9.35
CA ASP A 54 12.37 2.98 -9.76
C ASP A 54 12.42 1.64 -10.51
N ASP A 55 11.69 0.62 -10.03
CA ASP A 55 11.59 -0.68 -10.68
C ASP A 55 10.87 -0.61 -12.05
N LEU A 56 9.88 0.29 -12.21
CA LEU A 56 9.18 0.51 -13.48
C LEU A 56 10.07 1.20 -14.53
N PHE A 57 10.89 2.14 -14.10
CA PHE A 57 11.79 2.90 -14.97
C PHE A 57 13.20 2.29 -15.08
N ARG A 58 13.48 1.18 -14.37
CA ARG A 58 14.77 0.50 -14.45
C ARG A 58 14.99 0.00 -15.87
N PRO A 59 16.08 0.41 -16.54
CA PRO A 59 16.45 -0.17 -17.83
C PRO A 59 16.58 -1.69 -17.67
N LYS A 60 15.86 -2.45 -18.50
CA LYS A 60 16.19 -3.87 -18.69
C LYS A 60 17.56 -3.89 -19.35
N GLU A 61 18.62 -4.11 -18.58
CA GLU A 61 19.90 -4.56 -19.12
C GLU A 61 19.70 -5.99 -19.65
N GLY A 62 19.11 -6.08 -20.85
CA GLY A 62 19.22 -7.25 -21.70
C GLY A 62 20.62 -7.26 -22.33
N PRO A 63 21.17 -8.44 -22.64
CA PRO A 63 22.52 -8.59 -23.19
C PRO A 63 22.64 -8.15 -24.66
N ASP A 64 21.88 -7.15 -25.09
CA ASP A 64 21.98 -6.60 -26.44
C ASP A 64 23.01 -5.48 -26.46
N GLY A 65 24.24 -5.86 -26.12
CA GLY A 65 25.42 -5.12 -26.53
C GLY A 65 25.44 -5.13 -28.06
N LEU A 66 25.02 -4.03 -28.66
CA LEU A 66 25.25 -3.74 -30.08
C LEU A 66 26.75 -3.79 -30.32
N ALA A 67 27.25 -4.95 -30.76
CA ALA A 67 28.53 -5.07 -31.43
C ALA A 67 28.43 -4.22 -32.71
N THR A 68 28.88 -2.98 -32.59
CA THR A 68 29.30 -2.19 -33.74
C THR A 68 30.58 -2.83 -34.26
N ALA A 69 30.44 -3.60 -35.34
CA ALA A 69 31.53 -4.11 -36.17
C ALA A 69 31.33 -3.56 -37.58
#